data_AF-A0A0F2SG57-F1
#
_entry.id   AF-A0A0F2SG57-F1
#
_cell.length_a   1.000
_cell.length_b   1.000
_cell.length_c   1.000
_cell.angle_alpha   90.00
_cell.angle_beta   90.00
_cell.angle_gamma   90.00
#
_symmetry.space_group_name_H-M   'P 1'
#
loop_
_entity.id
_entity.type
_entity.pdbx_description
1 polymer ?
#
loop_
_entity_poly.entity_id
_entity_poly.type
_entity_poly.pdbx_seq_one_letter_code
_entity_poly.pdbx_strand_id
1 'polypeptide(L)' 'MKKRGLLLILAVFLTVILVGCGGTKEPAPKVAKSPAIPHEVTQDMDCKSCHASGANGAKITKHLDRPNCTSCHKVKE' A
#
# COMPACT_ATOMS: atom_id res chain seq x y z
N MET A 1 -34.30 29.05 -28.86
CA MET A 1 -33.65 27.73 -29.12
C MET A 1 -32.44 27.46 -28.22
N LYS A 2 -31.66 28.48 -27.81
CA LYS A 2 -30.44 28.34 -26.98
C LYS A 2 -30.64 27.72 -25.58
N LYS A 3 -31.77 28.02 -24.90
CA LYS A 3 -32.07 27.56 -23.52
C LYS A 3 -32.42 26.07 -23.42
N ARG A 4 -33.05 25.50 -24.46
CA ARG A 4 -33.40 24.07 -24.53
C ARG A 4 -32.16 23.19 -24.75
N GLY A 5 -31.21 23.65 -25.57
CA GLY A 5 -29.93 22.97 -25.77
C GLY A 5 -29.06 22.95 -24.51
N LEU A 6 -29.04 24.05 -23.74
CA LEU A 6 -28.29 24.12 -22.48
C LEU A 6 -28.83 23.16 -21.42
N LEU A 7 -30.16 23.02 -21.32
CA LEU A 7 -30.80 22.10 -20.37
C LEU A 7 -30.49 20.63 -20.69
N LEU A 8 -30.43 20.26 -21.98
CA LEU A 8 -30.09 18.89 -22.39
C LEU A 8 -28.63 18.55 -22.10
N ILE A 9 -27.70 19.50 -22.29
CA ILE A 9 -26.27 19.31 -21.97
C ILE A 9 -26.09 19.11 -20.46
N LEU A 10 -26.74 19.93 -19.63
CA LEU A 10 -26.69 19.80 -18.18
C LEU A 10 -27.25 18.46 -17.68
N ALA A 11 -28.34 17.97 -18.28
CA ALA A 11 -28.92 16.69 -17.93
C ALA A 11 -27.99 15.51 -18.25
N VAL A 12 -27.27 15.56 -19.38
CA VAL A 12 -26.30 14.53 -19.78
C VAL A 12 -25.06 14.56 -18.88
N PHE A 13 -24.56 15.73 -18.50
CA PHE A 13 -23.44 15.81 -17.56
C PHE A 13 -23.82 15.28 -16.17
N LEU A 14 -25.05 15.53 -15.71
CA LEU A 14 -25.51 15.05 -14.41
C LEU A 14 -25.66 13.52 -14.37
N THR A 15 -26.09 12.87 -15.46
CA THR A 15 -26.19 11.41 -15.52
C THR A 15 -24.82 10.73 -15.56
N VAL A 16 -23.82 11.33 -16.23
CA VAL A 16 -22.44 10.82 -16.24
C VAL A 16 -21.81 10.84 -14.84
N ILE A 17 -22.07 11.90 -14.05
CA ILE A 17 -21.56 12.01 -12.67
C ILE A 17 -22.19 10.94 -11.76
N LEU A 18 -23.48 10.62 -11.94
CA LEU A 18 -24.19 9.66 -11.08
C LEU A 18 -23.86 8.19 -11.38
N VAL A 19 -23.40 7.86 -12.59
CA VAL A 19 -23.13 6.46 -13.02
C VAL A 19 -21.65 6.05 -12.79
N GLY A 20 -20.76 6.99 -12.46
CA GLY A 20 -19.31 6.80 -12.56
C GLY A 20 -18.54 6.15 -11.40
N CYS A 21 -19.17 5.49 -10.41
CA CYS A 21 -18.47 4.90 -9.25
C CYS A 21 -18.59 3.37 -9.18
N GLY A 22 -18.40 2.68 -10.30
CA GLY A 22 -18.29 1.21 -10.34
C GLY A 22 -16.84 0.76 -10.28
N GLY A 23 -16.21 0.79 -9.10
CA GLY A 23 -14.86 0.22 -8.92
C GLY A 23 -14.89 -1.28 -9.22
N THR A 24 -14.09 -1.72 -10.19
CA THR A 24 -13.87 -3.15 -10.43
C THR A 24 -13.26 -3.76 -9.17
N LYS A 25 -13.90 -4.79 -8.62
CA LYS A 25 -13.33 -5.63 -7.56
C LYS A 25 -12.25 -6.51 -8.16
N GLU A 26 -11.14 -5.90 -8.57
CA GLU A 26 -9.98 -6.67 -8.96
C GLU A 26 -9.39 -7.31 -7.69
N PRO A 27 -9.18 -8.63 -7.67
CA PRO A 27 -8.56 -9.28 -6.53
C PRO A 27 -7.16 -8.67 -6.36
N ALA A 28 -6.87 -8.21 -5.15
CA ALA A 28 -5.58 -7.63 -4.84
C ALA A 28 -4.45 -8.60 -5.25
N PRO A 29 -3.32 -8.10 -5.79
CA PRO A 29 -2.17 -8.94 -6.09
C PRO A 29 -1.81 -9.79 -4.87
N LYS A 30 -1.47 -11.07 -5.08
CA LYS A 30 -0.97 -11.95 -4.01
C LYS A 30 0.39 -11.43 -3.53
N VAL A 31 0.39 -10.51 -2.59
CA VAL A 31 1.60 -9.99 -1.96
C VAL A 31 2.15 -11.09 -1.04
N ALA A 32 3.42 -11.47 -1.24
CA ALA A 32 4.10 -12.37 -0.33
C ALA A 32 4.05 -11.78 1.09
N LYS A 33 3.49 -12.55 2.04
CA LYS A 33 3.36 -12.09 3.42
C LYS A 33 4.75 -11.80 3.99
N SER A 34 4.95 -10.59 4.48
CA SER A 34 6.20 -10.22 5.14
C SER A 34 6.38 -11.05 6.42
N PRO A 35 7.56 -11.64 6.66
CA PRO A 35 7.86 -12.32 7.91
C PRO A 35 7.61 -11.42 9.12
N ALA A 36 7.01 -11.98 10.17
CA ALA A 36 6.91 -11.29 11.45
C ALA A 36 8.29 -11.20 12.13
N ILE A 37 8.51 -10.15 12.90
CA ILE A 37 9.72 -9.95 13.69
C ILE A 37 9.57 -10.80 14.98
N PRO A 38 10.45 -11.79 15.22
CA PRO A 38 10.31 -12.73 16.33
C PRO A 38 10.97 -12.26 17.63
N HIS A 39 11.36 -10.98 17.70
CA HIS A 39 12.02 -10.36 18.85
C HIS A 39 11.51 -8.94 19.02
N GLU A 40 11.82 -8.36 20.19
CA GLU A 40 11.49 -6.97 20.48
C GLU A 40 12.30 -6.02 19.59
N VAL A 41 11.69 -4.89 19.24
CA VAL A 41 12.33 -3.79 18.51
C VAL A 41 11.85 -2.47 19.09
N THR A 42 12.72 -1.47 19.09
CA THR A 42 12.40 -0.08 19.43
C THR A 42 12.33 0.77 18.16
N GLN A 43 11.74 1.96 18.23
CA GLN A 43 11.58 2.84 17.06
C GLN A 43 12.93 3.29 16.46
N ASP A 44 13.97 3.43 17.29
CA ASP A 44 15.29 3.95 16.89
C ASP A 44 16.31 2.85 16.56
N MET A 45 15.90 1.58 16.56
CA MET A 45 16.81 0.47 16.33
C MET A 45 17.28 0.41 14.87
N ASP A 46 18.60 0.41 14.65
CA ASP A 46 19.17 0.17 13.32
C ASP A 46 19.03 -1.32 12.93
N CYS A 47 18.00 -1.62 12.15
CA CYS A 47 17.70 -2.97 11.67
C CYS A 47 18.85 -3.57 10.84
N LYS A 48 19.62 -2.71 10.14
CA LYS A 48 20.67 -3.15 9.22
C LYS A 48 21.91 -3.64 9.95
N SER A 49 22.11 -3.22 11.19
CA SER A 49 23.22 -3.68 12.06
C SER A 49 23.36 -5.21 12.09
N CYS A 50 22.24 -5.94 12.05
CA CYS A 50 22.23 -7.40 11.95
C CYS A 50 21.78 -7.92 10.58
N HIS A 51 20.74 -7.32 9.99
CA HIS A 51 20.14 -7.86 8.76
C HIS A 51 20.90 -7.56 7.47
N ALA A 52 21.94 -6.71 7.49
CA ALA A 52 22.79 -6.48 6.32
C ALA A 52 23.82 -7.61 6.10
N SER A 53 24.40 -8.12 7.18
CA SER A 53 25.47 -9.13 7.15
C SER A 53 25.04 -10.49 7.70
N GLY A 54 23.89 -10.55 8.38
CA GLY A 54 23.44 -11.74 9.10
C GLY A 54 24.07 -11.90 10.47
N ALA A 55 24.52 -10.80 11.09
CA ALA A 55 25.08 -10.83 12.44
C ALA A 55 24.08 -11.45 13.43
N ASN A 56 24.59 -12.13 14.45
CA ASN A 56 23.80 -12.83 15.48
C ASN A 56 22.81 -13.87 14.89
N GLY A 57 23.11 -14.42 13.71
CA GLY A 57 22.24 -15.40 13.05
C GLY A 57 20.98 -14.78 12.41
N ALA A 58 20.93 -13.46 12.28
CA ALA A 58 19.85 -12.77 11.58
C ALA A 58 19.79 -13.22 10.12
N LYS A 59 18.58 -13.35 9.57
CA LYS A 59 18.41 -13.59 8.14
C LYS A 59 18.75 -12.33 7.36
N ILE A 60 19.65 -12.43 6.39
CA ILE A 60 20.01 -11.30 5.52
C ILE A 60 18.79 -10.89 4.70
N THR A 61 18.45 -9.60 4.72
CA THR A 61 17.37 -9.09 3.88
C THR A 61 17.83 -8.89 2.44
N LYS A 62 16.93 -9.16 1.49
CA LYS A 62 17.18 -8.98 0.05
C LYS A 62 16.91 -7.57 -0.45
N HIS A 63 16.45 -6.68 0.42
CA HIS A 63 15.95 -5.33 0.08
C HIS A 63 16.42 -4.29 1.11
N LEU A 64 17.74 -4.22 1.31
CA LEU A 64 18.39 -3.27 2.24
C LEU A 64 18.16 -1.80 1.86
N ASP A 65 17.74 -1.53 0.64
CA ASP A 65 17.39 -0.21 0.10
C ASP A 65 16.11 0.37 0.71
N ARG A 66 15.27 -0.44 1.36
CA ARG A 66 14.01 0.01 1.94
C ARG A 66 14.23 0.75 3.27
N PRO A 67 13.73 1.99 3.43
CA PRO A 67 14.03 2.82 4.59
C PRO A 67 13.17 2.53 5.83
N ASN A 68 11.96 1.97 5.66
CA ASN A 68 11.01 1.74 6.75
C ASN A 68 10.65 0.25 6.87
N CYS A 69 11.44 -0.51 7.61
CA CYS A 69 11.27 -1.97 7.74
C CYS A 69 9.92 -2.33 8.38
N THR A 70 9.46 -1.54 9.34
CA THR A 70 8.27 -1.83 10.14
C THR A 70 6.96 -1.47 9.44
N SER A 71 7.00 -0.87 8.25
CA SER A 71 5.79 -0.69 7.42
C SER A 71 5.20 -2.03 7.00
N CYS A 72 6.06 -3.03 6.76
CA CYS A 72 5.68 -4.36 6.30
C CYS A 72 5.95 -5.45 7.34
N HIS A 73 7.09 -5.39 8.04
CA HIS A 73 7.44 -6.34 9.09
C HIS A 73 6.88 -5.90 10.43
N LYS A 74 5.98 -6.70 11.01
CA LYS A 74 5.39 -6.42 12.32
C LYS A 74 5.95 -7.36 13.38
N VAL A 75 6.09 -6.87 14.62
CA VAL A 75 6.41 -7.71 15.77
C VAL A 75 5.33 -8.76 15.92
N LYS A 76 5.74 -10.01 16.17
CA LYS A 76 4.80 -11.08 16.48
C LYS A 76 4.18 -10.77 17.84
N GLU A 77 2.86 -10.68 17.91
CA GLU A 77 2.12 -10.63 19.18
C GLU A 77 2.27 -11.93 19.97
#